data_AF-A0A1I3UTS2-F1
#
_entry.id   AF-A0A1I3UTS2-F1
#
_cell.length_a   1.000
_cell.length_b   1.000
_cell.length_c   1.000
_cell.angle_alpha   90.00
_cell.angle_beta   90.00
_cell.angle_gamma   90.00
#
_symmetry.space_group_name_H-M   'P 1'
#
loop_
_entity.id
_entity.type
_entity.pdbx_description
1 polymer ?
#
loop_
_entity_poly.entity_id
_entity_poly.type
_entity_poly.pdbx_seq_one_letter_code
_entity_poly.pdbx_strand_id
1 'polypeptide(L)'
;MKTSLDKLQLMEDCLLGQASGEQRLFFEANLLLDPILREEAHWQCKTYHVVRDYGRQQLRSELEQVHQVLFTASQHHKFRDWVLGFFRK
;
A
#
# COMPACT_ATOMS: atom_id res chain seq x y z
N MET A 1 28.99 -4.65 -7.51
CA MET A 1 28.12 -4.29 -6.36
C MET A 1 27.30 -3.03 -6.59
N LYS A 2 27.83 -1.96 -7.23
CA LYS A 2 27.06 -0.74 -7.54
C LYS A 2 25.92 -0.95 -8.57
N THR A 3 26.23 -1.64 -9.67
CA THR A 3 25.27 -1.94 -10.75
C THR A 3 24.08 -2.80 -10.34
N SER A 4 24.24 -3.69 -9.37
CA SER A 4 23.12 -4.50 -8.85
C SER A 4 22.18 -3.68 -8.00
N LEU A 5 22.73 -2.73 -7.22
CA LEU A 5 21.95 -1.83 -6.38
C LEU A 5 21.15 -0.85 -7.24
N ASP A 6 21.77 -0.28 -8.27
CA ASP A 6 21.12 0.66 -9.19
C ASP A 6 19.94 0.01 -9.92
N LYS A 7 20.08 -1.27 -10.31
CA LYS A 7 19.01 -2.05 -10.93
C LYS A 7 17.85 -2.32 -9.96
N LEU A 8 18.17 -2.69 -8.72
CA LEU A 8 17.17 -2.90 -7.69
C LEU A 8 16.41 -1.60 -7.42
N GLN A 9 17.13 -0.48 -7.27
CA GLN A 9 16.52 0.82 -7.04
C GLN A 9 15.60 1.24 -8.19
N LEU A 10 16.04 1.06 -9.44
CA LEU A 10 15.19 1.33 -10.60
C LEU A 10 13.91 0.47 -10.59
N MET A 11 14.02 -0.81 -10.26
CA MET A 11 12.85 -1.70 -10.14
C MET A 11 11.90 -1.19 -9.06
N GLU A 12 12.43 -0.81 -7.89
CA GLU A 12 11.63 -0.28 -6.79
C GLU A 12 10.92 1.02 -7.14
N ASP A 13 11.65 1.98 -7.72
CA ASP A 13 11.08 3.24 -8.15
C ASP A 13 9.99 3.02 -9.19
N CYS A 14 10.15 2.05 -10.10
CA CYS A 14 9.13 1.69 -11.08
C CYS A 14 7.89 1.05 -10.44
N LEU A 15 8.07 0.09 -9.52
CA LEU A 15 6.97 -0.62 -8.86
C LEU A 15 6.18 0.29 -7.91
N LEU A 16 6.85 1.24 -7.26
CA LEU A 16 6.24 2.21 -6.35
C LEU A 16 5.69 3.45 -7.05
N GLY A 17 5.87 3.57 -8.38
CA GLY A 17 5.38 4.70 -9.17
C GLY A 17 6.17 6.00 -8.97
N GLN A 18 7.43 5.90 -8.54
CA GLN A 18 8.35 7.01 -8.29
C GLN A 18 9.32 7.26 -9.46
N ALA A 19 9.43 6.30 -10.38
CA ALA A 19 10.29 6.42 -11.55
C ALA A 19 9.81 7.46 -12.57
N SER A 20 10.76 8.07 -13.29
CA SER A 20 10.46 8.93 -14.44
C SER A 20 9.87 8.12 -15.61
N GLY A 21 9.24 8.82 -16.57
CA GLY A 21 8.69 8.16 -17.77
C GLY A 21 9.74 7.40 -18.58
N GLU A 22 10.96 7.95 -18.71
CA GLU A 22 12.08 7.31 -19.40
C GLU A 22 12.57 6.05 -18.67
N GLN A 23 12.71 6.15 -17.35
CA GLN A 23 13.10 5.03 -16.48
C GLN A 23 12.08 3.88 -16.57
N ARG A 24 10.80 4.22 -16.56
CA ARG A 24 9.71 3.26 -16.69
C ARG A 24 9.73 2.56 -18.05
N LEU A 25 9.88 3.31 -19.14
CA LEU A 25 9.97 2.74 -20.49
C LEU A 25 11.17 1.80 -20.62
N PHE A 26 12.33 2.21 -20.09
CA PHE A 26 13.53 1.37 -20.07
C PHE A 26 13.30 0.08 -19.26
N PHE A 27 12.69 0.18 -18.08
CA PHE A 27 12.36 -0.98 -17.26
C PHE A 27 11.39 -1.93 -17.96
N GLU A 28 10.32 -1.41 -18.57
CA GLU A 28 9.35 -2.19 -19.35
C GLU A 28 10.00 -2.93 -20.52
N ALA A 29 10.93 -2.28 -21.24
CA ALA A 29 11.70 -2.93 -22.29
C ALA A 29 12.59 -4.07 -21.74
N ASN A 30 13.26 -3.86 -20.60
CA ASN A 30 14.09 -4.89 -19.98
C ASN A 30 13.25 -6.09 -19.49
N LEU A 31 12.05 -5.85 -18.96
CA LEU A 31 11.13 -6.94 -18.57
C LEU A 31 10.78 -7.87 -19.73
N LEU A 32 10.76 -7.37 -20.97
CA LEU A 32 10.51 -8.20 -22.16
C LEU A 32 11.71 -9.08 -22.52
N LEU A 33 12.92 -8.56 -22.34
CA LEU A 33 14.17 -9.18 -22.76
C LEU A 33 14.77 -10.12 -21.70
N ASP A 34 14.57 -9.81 -20.42
CA ASP A 34 15.17 -10.53 -19.29
C ASP A 34 14.09 -11.30 -18.51
N PRO A 35 14.03 -12.64 -18.66
CA PRO A 35 13.04 -13.46 -17.95
C PRO A 35 13.30 -13.53 -16.43
N ILE A 36 14.55 -13.38 -15.98
CA ILE A 36 14.90 -13.42 -14.56
C ILE A 36 14.38 -12.14 -13.90
N LEU A 37 14.66 -10.98 -14.50
CA LEU A 37 14.15 -9.69 -14.02
C LEU A 37 12.62 -9.68 -13.93
N ARG A 38 11.94 -10.31 -14.90
CA ARG A 38 10.49 -10.43 -14.92
C ARG A 38 9.95 -11.25 -13.75
N GLU A 39 10.62 -12.35 -13.42
CA GLU A 39 10.25 -13.19 -12.28
C GLU A 39 10.51 -12.46 -10.95
N GLU A 40 11.65 -11.79 -10.81
CA GLU A 40 11.97 -10.97 -9.64
C GLU A 40 10.92 -9.86 -9.42
N ALA A 41 10.59 -9.11 -10.48
CA ALA A 41 9.57 -8.06 -10.42
C ALA A 41 8.18 -8.62 -10.10
N HIS A 42 7.84 -9.81 -10.61
CA HIS A 42 6.59 -10.49 -10.28
C HIS A 42 6.49 -10.79 -8.79
N TRP A 43 7.52 -11.42 -8.22
CA TRP A 43 7.55 -11.77 -6.80
C TRP A 43 7.60 -10.55 -5.89
N GLN A 44 8.29 -9.48 -6.31
CA GLN A 44 8.31 -8.22 -5.58
C GLN A 44 6.91 -7.58 -5.53
N CYS A 45 6.23 -7.51 -6.67
CA CYS A 45 4.86 -7.02 -6.75
C CYS A 45 3.90 -7.84 -5.87
N LYS A 46 4.03 -9.18 -5.90
CA LYS A 46 3.23 -10.07 -5.03
C LYS A 46 3.49 -9.83 -3.55
N THR A 47 4.76 -9.66 -3.16
CA THR A 47 5.14 -9.35 -1.79
C THR A 47 4.49 -8.05 -1.33
N TYR A 48 4.55 -7.00 -2.15
CA TYR A 48 3.88 -5.73 -1.85
C TYR A 48 2.38 -5.85 -1.71
N HIS A 49 1.73 -6.66 -2.54
CA HIS A 49 0.31 -6.93 -2.36
C HIS A 49 0.01 -7.60 -1.01
N VAL A 50 0.76 -8.63 -0.64
CA VAL A 50 0.57 -9.33 0.64
C VAL A 50 0.78 -8.39 1.83
N VAL A 51 1.88 -7.63 1.84
CA VAL A 51 2.20 -6.67 2.90
C VAL A 51 1.10 -5.61 3.02
N ARG A 52 0.66 -5.05 1.89
CA ARG A 52 -0.40 -4.04 1.86
C ARG A 52 -1.72 -4.60 2.37
N ASP A 53 -2.11 -5.79 1.92
CA ASP A 53 -3.39 -6.38 2.28
C ASP A 53 -3.44 -6.75 3.76
N TYR A 54 -2.34 -7.30 4.30
CA TYR A 54 -2.20 -7.57 5.73
C TYR A 54 -2.24 -6.27 6.55
N GLY A 55 -1.46 -5.26 6.14
CA GLY A 55 -1.49 -3.94 6.80
C GLY A 55 -2.88 -3.30 6.79
N ARG A 56 -3.64 -3.47 5.69
CA ARG A 56 -5.03 -2.98 5.60
C ARG A 56 -5.97 -3.72 6.56
N GLN A 57 -5.78 -5.02 6.74
CA GLN A 57 -6.56 -5.80 7.71
C GLN A 57 -6.27 -5.34 9.14
N GLN A 58 -5.00 -5.12 9.47
CA GLN A 58 -4.61 -4.60 10.77
C GLN A 58 -5.21 -3.21 11.02
N LEU A 59 -5.04 -2.27 10.08
CA LEU A 59 -5.61 -0.92 10.20
C LEU A 59 -7.13 -0.95 10.37
N ARG A 60 -7.82 -1.85 9.66
CA ARG A 60 -9.27 -2.04 9.81
C ARG A 60 -9.62 -2.51 11.21
N SER A 61 -8.89 -3.48 11.76
CA SER A 61 -9.10 -3.97 13.12
C SER A 61 -8.89 -2.86 14.16
N GLU A 62 -7.85 -2.04 14.00
CA GLU A 62 -7.58 -0.89 14.88
C GLU A 62 -8.71 0.16 14.80
N LEU A 63 -9.17 0.48 13.60
CA LEU A 63 -10.32 1.38 13.40
C LEU A 63 -11.60 0.85 14.02
N GLU A 64 -11.83 -0.45 13.95
CA GLU A 64 -13.02 -1.11 14.50
C GLU A 64 -13.00 -1.08 16.04
N GLN A 65 -11.82 -1.25 16.64
CA GLN A 65 -11.62 -1.07 18.09
C GLN A 65 -11.88 0.38 18.52
N VAL A 66 -11.33 1.36 17.80
CA VAL A 66 -11.56 2.78 18.07
C VAL A 66 -13.05 3.12 17.94
N HIS A 67 -13.70 2.66 16.87
CA HIS A 67 -15.13 2.82 16.67
C HIS A 67 -15.94 2.24 17.84
N GLN A 68 -15.61 1.01 18.27
CA GLN A 68 -16.30 0.37 19.39
C GLN A 68 -16.21 1.18 20.68
N VAL A 69 -15.02 1.72 20.99
CA VAL A 69 -14.83 2.59 22.16
C VAL A 69 -15.67 3.86 22.05
N LEU A 70 -15.57 4.58 20.92
CA LEU A 70 -16.22 5.88 20.74
C LEU A 70 -17.75 5.80 20.64
N PHE A 71 -18.30 4.72 20.07
CA PHE A 71 -19.74 4.61 19.80
C PHE A 71 -20.50 3.76 20.84
N THR A 72 -19.81 2.96 21.65
CA THR A 72 -20.46 2.08 22.64
C THR A 72 -20.24 2.56 24.08
N ALA A 73 -19.09 3.16 24.41
CA ALA A 73 -18.84 3.59 25.78
C ALA A 73 -19.72 4.79 26.17
N SER A 74 -20.38 4.71 27.33
CA SER A 74 -21.29 5.77 27.83
C SER A 74 -20.60 7.13 27.99
N GLN A 75 -19.30 7.13 28.28
CA GLN A 75 -18.46 8.32 28.41
C GLN A 75 -18.35 9.15 27.11
N HIS A 76 -18.56 8.53 25.94
CA HIS A 76 -18.43 9.18 24.63
C HIS A 76 -19.79 9.47 23.95
N HIS A 77 -20.92 9.35 24.64
CA HIS A 77 -22.25 9.51 24.02
C HIS A 77 -22.46 10.86 23.31
N LYS A 78 -21.94 11.97 23.86
CA LYS A 78 -22.04 13.30 23.21
C LYS A 78 -21.37 13.34 21.85
N PHE A 79 -20.20 12.72 21.73
CA PHE A 79 -19.48 12.62 20.47
C PHE A 79 -20.25 11.76 19.47
N ARG A 80 -20.71 10.58 19.90
CA ARG A 80 -21.54 9.68 19.09
C ARG A 80 -22.78 10.40 18.56
N ASP A 81 -23.53 11.06 19.43
CA ASP A 81 -24.80 11.69 19.09
C ASP A 81 -24.58 12.89 18.15
N TRP A 82 -23.47 13.63 18.33
CA TRP A 82 -23.03 14.68 17.39
C TRP A 82 -22.69 14.13 16.00
N VAL A 83 -21.90 13.04 15.93
CA VAL A 83 -21.55 12.41 14.64
C VAL A 83 -22.79 11.88 13.93
N LEU A 84 -23.67 11.16 14.65
CA LEU A 84 -24.93 10.65 14.09
C LEU A 84 -25.86 11.79 13.63
N GLY A 85 -25.73 12.98 14.21
CA GLY A 85 -26.42 14.19 13.78
C GLY A 85 -26.14 14.59 12.33
N PHE A 86 -24.90 14.42 11.85
CA PHE A 86 -24.55 14.71 10.44
C PHE A 86 -25.26 13.82 9.42
N PHE A 87 -25.70 12.63 9.85
CA PHE A 87 -26.37 11.66 8.99
C PHE A 87 -27.90 11.72 9.13
N ARG A 88 -28.42 12.57 10.02
CA ARG A 88 -29.86 12.80 10.21
C ARG A 88 -30.31 14.00 9.38
N LYS A 89 -30.54 13.74 8.09
CA LYS A 89 -31.16 14.63 7.07
C LYS A 89 -30.66 16.07 7.02
#